data_AF-A0A949Y0N8-F1
#
_entry.id   AF-A0A949Y0N8-F1
#
_cell.length_a   1.000
_cell.length_b   1.000
_cell.length_c   1.000
_cell.angle_alpha   90.00
_cell.angle_beta   90.00
_cell.angle_gamma   90.00
#
_symmetry.space_group_name_H-M   'P 1'
#
loop_
_entity.id
_entity.type
_entity.pdbx_description
1 polymer ?
#
loop_
_entity_poly.entity_id
_entity_poly.type
_entity_poly.pdbx_seq_one_letter_code
_entity_poly.pdbx_strand_id
1 'polypeptide(L)'
;MKKKGDAMDKEQDKGGKRAESQGRASWLDADSGEPMIHQYTERLNTFLEAMADGKIEAKELEAQEERLVTLLKKIEPKLGDELHGEVTELLCELTAYNIMHTMFEVAEAKPPTQFRG
;
A
#
# COMPACT_ATOMS: atom_id res chain seq x y z
N MET A 1 4.72 -62.97 -19.91
CA MET A 1 4.55 -61.93 -20.94
C MET A 1 3.06 -61.59 -21.01
N LYS A 2 2.54 -60.37 -20.95
CA LYS A 2 3.05 -59.02 -20.76
C LYS A 2 1.87 -58.22 -20.14
N LYS A 3 2.22 -57.25 -19.30
CA LYS A 3 1.35 -56.31 -18.57
C LYS A 3 0.42 -55.52 -19.51
N LYS A 4 -0.83 -55.32 -19.10
CA LYS A 4 -1.76 -54.26 -19.52
C LYS A 4 -2.27 -53.72 -18.18
N GLY A 5 -1.96 -52.55 -17.67
CA GLY A 5 -1.43 -51.32 -18.22
C GLY A 5 -2.00 -50.21 -17.35
N ASP A 6 -1.59 -50.19 -16.06
CA ASP A 6 -1.82 -49.09 -15.13
C ASP A 6 -0.92 -47.91 -15.52
N ALA A 7 -1.55 -46.78 -15.88
CA ALA A 7 -1.05 -45.40 -15.84
C ALA A 7 -2.25 -44.54 -16.29
N MET A 8 -2.97 -43.80 -15.45
CA MET A 8 -2.54 -42.73 -14.55
C MET A 8 -1.71 -41.69 -15.31
N ASP A 9 -2.38 -40.89 -16.14
CA ASP A 9 -1.86 -39.59 -16.57
C ASP A 9 -2.71 -38.51 -15.87
N LYS A 10 -2.29 -38.22 -14.63
CA LYS A 10 -2.69 -37.00 -13.95
C LYS A 10 -1.89 -35.89 -14.58
N GLU A 11 -2.53 -35.10 -15.43
CA GLU A 11 -2.04 -33.78 -15.80
C GLU A 11 -2.10 -32.89 -14.56
N GLN A 12 -1.01 -32.93 -13.79
CA GLN A 12 -0.77 -32.05 -12.67
C GLN A 12 0.00 -30.83 -13.18
N ASP A 13 -0.55 -29.68 -12.78
CA ASP A 13 0.20 -28.57 -12.19
C ASP A 13 0.92 -27.62 -13.14
N LYS A 14 0.23 -26.54 -13.54
CA LYS A 14 0.79 -25.18 -13.61
C LYS A 14 -0.29 -24.13 -13.30
N GLY A 15 -0.86 -24.21 -12.11
CA GLY A 15 -1.64 -23.12 -11.53
C GLY A 15 -0.90 -22.64 -10.31
N GLY A 16 0.04 -21.70 -10.51
CA GLY A 16 0.93 -21.18 -9.49
C GLY A 16 0.17 -20.94 -8.19
N LYS A 17 0.50 -21.74 -7.18
CA LYS A 17 0.01 -21.59 -5.82
C LYS A 17 0.53 -20.24 -5.32
N ARG A 18 -0.23 -19.16 -5.57
CA ARG A 18 0.00 -17.84 -4.98
C ARG A 18 0.10 -18.10 -3.48
N ALA A 19 1.27 -17.86 -2.92
CA ALA A 19 1.56 -18.09 -1.53
C ALA A 19 0.60 -17.22 -0.72
N GLU A 20 -0.44 -17.86 -0.21
CA GLU A 20 -1.35 -17.31 0.79
C GLU A 20 -0.51 -17.09 2.05
N SER A 21 0.05 -15.90 2.21
CA SER A 21 0.73 -15.50 3.44
C SER A 21 -0.32 -15.27 4.52
N GLN A 22 -0.82 -16.36 5.10
CA GLN A 22 -1.77 -16.33 6.21
C GLN A 22 -1.21 -15.45 7.35
N GLY A 23 -1.83 -14.28 7.53
CA GLY A 23 -1.64 -13.39 8.67
C GLY A 23 -0.95 -12.04 8.41
N ARG A 24 -0.31 -11.83 7.25
CA ARG A 24 0.32 -10.54 6.90
C ARG A 24 -0.42 -9.87 5.75
N ALA A 25 -0.89 -8.64 5.97
CA ALA A 25 -1.43 -7.82 4.90
C ALA A 25 -0.32 -7.53 3.88
N SER A 26 -0.53 -7.96 2.63
CA SER A 26 0.38 -7.67 1.51
C SER A 26 0.45 -6.16 1.26
N TRP A 27 1.62 -5.64 0.93
CA TRP A 27 1.75 -4.23 0.55
C TRP A 27 1.35 -3.95 -0.90
N LEU A 28 1.13 -5.00 -1.69
CA LEU A 28 0.76 -4.95 -3.11
C LEU A 28 -0.58 -5.64 -3.34
N ASP A 29 -1.34 -5.11 -4.30
CA ASP A 29 -2.50 -5.80 -4.86
C ASP A 29 -2.05 -7.08 -5.59
N ALA A 30 -2.82 -8.16 -5.43
CA ALA A 30 -2.44 -9.47 -5.94
C ALA A 30 -2.56 -9.59 -7.47
N ASP A 31 -3.35 -8.73 -8.09
CA ASP A 31 -3.69 -8.80 -9.51
C ASP A 31 -3.04 -7.66 -10.31
N SER A 32 -3.09 -6.42 -9.83
CA SER A 32 -2.47 -5.27 -10.50
C SER A 32 -1.00 -5.05 -10.10
N GLY A 33 -0.58 -5.56 -8.94
CA GLY A 33 0.74 -5.27 -8.38
C GLY A 33 0.89 -3.83 -7.88
N GLU A 34 -0.21 -3.06 -7.82
CA GLU A 34 -0.20 -1.67 -7.36
C GLU A 34 0.04 -1.61 -5.84
N PRO A 35 0.72 -0.57 -5.34
CA PRO A 35 0.90 -0.37 -3.91
C PRO A 35 -0.45 -0.17 -3.21
N MET A 36 -0.80 -1.02 -2.25
CA MET A 36 -2.05 -0.90 -1.45
C MET A 36 -1.83 -0.30 -0.05
N ILE A 37 -0.61 0.11 0.30
CA ILE A 37 -0.32 0.70 1.61
C ILE A 37 -1.23 1.90 1.92
N HIS A 38 -1.54 2.71 0.90
CA HIS A 38 -2.44 3.86 1.04
C HIS A 38 -3.89 3.43 1.35
N GLN A 39 -4.37 2.31 0.83
CA GLN A 39 -5.72 1.81 1.15
C GLN A 39 -5.85 1.34 2.61
N TYR A 40 -4.72 1.06 3.26
CA TYR A 40 -4.71 0.78 4.70
C TYR A 40 -4.84 2.04 5.56
N THR A 41 -4.65 3.25 5.01
CA THR A 41 -4.93 4.49 5.77
C THR A 41 -6.42 4.69 5.99
N GLU A 42 -7.29 4.14 5.12
CA GLU A 42 -8.74 4.08 5.36
C GLU A 42 -9.09 3.22 6.60
N ARG A 43 -8.16 2.39 7.08
CA ARG A 43 -8.33 1.62 8.33
C ARG A 43 -7.80 2.37 9.55
N LEU A 44 -7.15 3.52 9.36
CA LEU A 44 -6.80 4.41 10.46
C LEU A 44 -8.04 5.26 10.77
N ASN A 45 -8.78 4.88 11.81
CA ASN A 45 -9.96 5.65 12.24
C ASN A 45 -9.66 7.14 12.41
N THR A 46 -8.45 7.49 12.86
CA THR A 46 -8.01 8.89 13.01
C THR A 46 -7.88 9.64 11.68
N PHE A 47 -7.59 8.94 10.57
CA PHE A 47 -7.57 9.53 9.23
C PHE A 47 -9.00 9.71 8.70
N LEU A 48 -9.88 8.71 8.87
CA LEU A 48 -11.28 8.83 8.48
C LEU A 48 -12.00 9.96 9.23
N GLU A 49 -11.72 10.11 10.52
CA GLU A 49 -12.27 11.18 11.37
C GLU A 49 -11.78 12.57 10.91
N ALA A 50 -10.47 12.73 10.67
CA ALA A 50 -9.89 14.00 10.21
C ALA A 50 -10.30 14.40 8.77
N MET A 51 -10.78 13.43 7.98
CA MET A 51 -11.25 13.67 6.61
C MET A 51 -12.78 13.84 6.53
N ALA A 52 -13.52 13.60 7.62
CA ALA A 52 -14.98 13.48 7.61
C ALA A 52 -15.71 14.78 7.24
N ASP A 53 -15.14 15.93 7.60
CA ASP A 53 -15.68 17.26 7.30
C ASP A 53 -15.03 17.93 6.08
N GLY A 54 -14.09 17.22 5.43
CA GLY A 54 -13.34 17.69 4.27
C GLY A 54 -12.27 18.74 4.60
N LYS A 55 -11.93 18.96 5.87
CA LYS A 55 -10.94 19.96 6.28
C LYS A 55 -10.05 19.44 7.41
N ILE A 56 -8.79 19.20 7.08
CA ILE A 56 -7.76 18.88 8.08
C ILE A 56 -7.39 20.15 8.87
N GLU A 57 -7.60 20.13 10.18
CA GLU A 57 -7.16 21.18 11.10
C GLU A 57 -5.67 21.01 11.49
N ALA A 58 -5.02 22.13 11.85
CA ALA A 58 -3.60 22.12 12.25
C ALA A 58 -3.32 21.13 13.39
N LYS A 59 -4.20 21.07 14.40
CA LYS A 59 -4.09 20.15 15.54
C LYS A 59 -4.17 18.67 15.13
N GLU A 60 -4.92 18.35 14.08
CA GLU A 60 -5.10 16.98 13.59
C GLU A 60 -3.88 16.52 12.82
N LEU A 61 -3.28 17.45 12.06
CA LEU A 61 -2.00 17.23 11.39
C LEU A 61 -0.87 17.03 12.40
N GLU A 62 -0.78 17.89 13.42
CA GLU A 62 0.19 17.75 14.52
C GLU A 62 0.04 16.39 15.22
N ALA A 63 -1.19 15.97 15.54
CA ALA A 63 -1.43 14.67 16.16
C ALA A 63 -1.03 13.49 15.24
N GLN A 64 -1.15 13.62 13.92
CA GLN A 64 -0.68 12.61 12.97
C GLN A 64 0.86 12.58 12.91
N GLU A 65 1.51 13.73 12.94
CA GLU A 65 2.97 13.85 12.99
C GLU A 65 3.52 13.19 14.27
N GLU A 66 2.93 13.44 15.43
CA GLU A 66 3.34 12.82 16.70
C GLU A 66 3.28 11.29 16.65
N ARG A 67 2.21 10.73 16.04
CA ARG A 67 2.08 9.28 15.82
C ARG A 67 3.17 8.75 14.90
N LEU A 68 3.44 9.45 13.80
CA LEU A 68 4.49 9.10 12.84
C LEU A 68 5.87 9.09 13.51
N VAL A 69 6.23 10.17 14.21
CA VAL A 69 7.51 10.30 14.94
C VAL A 69 7.67 9.18 15.97
N THR A 70 6.61 8.85 16.70
CA THR A 70 6.62 7.75 17.68
C THR A 70 6.91 6.41 17.02
N LEU A 71 6.33 6.14 15.85
CA LEU A 71 6.58 4.91 15.09
C LEU A 71 8.01 4.86 14.53
N LEU A 72 8.48 5.95 13.92
CA LEU A 72 9.85 6.03 13.38
C LEU A 72 10.89 5.76 14.46
N LYS A 73 10.82 6.45 15.60
CA LYS A 73 11.72 6.24 16.75
C LYS A 73 11.68 4.81 17.30
N LYS A 74 10.53 4.13 17.22
CA LYS A 74 10.36 2.75 17.70
C LYS A 74 10.90 1.71 16.73
N ILE A 75 10.82 1.96 15.43
CA ILE A 75 11.10 0.99 14.37
C ILE A 75 12.54 1.13 13.89
N GLU A 76 13.02 2.35 13.66
CA GLU A 76 14.33 2.64 13.07
C GLU A 76 15.48 1.89 13.77
N PRO A 77 15.61 1.87 15.12
CA PRO A 77 16.71 1.17 15.79
C PRO A 77 16.66 -0.36 15.69
N LYS A 78 15.56 -0.93 15.19
CA LYS A 78 15.39 -2.39 14.99
C LYS A 78 15.85 -2.82 13.60
N LEU A 79 16.14 -1.87 12.72
CA LEU A 79 16.63 -2.13 11.37
C LEU A 79 18.16 -2.13 11.44
N GLY A 80 18.79 -3.17 10.94
CA GLY A 80 20.24 -3.13 10.67
C GLY A 80 20.53 -2.18 9.50
N ASP A 81 21.76 -1.71 9.37
CA ASP A 81 22.15 -0.65 8.42
C ASP A 81 21.68 -0.90 6.97
N GLU A 82 21.83 -2.13 6.46
CA GLU A 82 21.40 -2.50 5.11
C GLU A 82 19.88 -2.40 4.94
N LEU A 83 19.12 -3.00 5.86
CA LEU A 83 17.66 -2.96 5.84
C LEU A 83 17.12 -1.55 6.11
N HIS A 84 17.82 -0.75 6.92
CA HIS A 84 17.49 0.65 7.15
C HIS A 84 17.58 1.44 5.83
N GLY A 85 18.62 1.22 5.04
CA GLY A 85 18.77 1.81 3.71
C GLY A 85 17.62 1.46 2.77
N GLU A 86 17.31 0.17 2.64
CA GLU A 86 16.20 -0.32 1.78
C GLU A 86 14.84 0.23 2.22
N VAL A 87 14.55 0.23 3.52
CA VAL A 87 13.29 0.78 4.06
C VAL A 87 13.23 2.29 3.87
N THR A 88 14.34 3.00 4.00
CA THR A 88 14.41 4.45 3.75
C THR A 88 14.09 4.77 2.30
N GLU A 89 14.70 4.06 1.35
CA GLU A 89 14.40 4.20 -0.08
C GLU A 89 12.90 3.94 -0.36
N LEU A 90 12.35 2.86 0.19
CA LEU A 90 10.93 2.56 0.08
C LEU A 90 10.02 3.67 0.63
N LEU A 91 10.33 4.23 1.81
CA LEU A 91 9.54 5.31 2.41
C LEU A 91 9.61 6.59 1.56
N CYS A 92 10.76 6.88 0.95
CA CYS A 92 10.92 7.99 0.01
C CYS A 92 10.05 7.81 -1.24
N GLU A 93 10.13 6.65 -1.89
CA GLU A 93 9.33 6.34 -3.09
C GLU A 93 7.82 6.36 -2.79
N LEU A 94 7.41 5.78 -1.66
CA LEU A 94 6.01 5.80 -1.24
C LEU A 94 5.50 7.23 -0.98
N THR A 95 6.33 8.07 -0.37
CA THR A 95 5.98 9.48 -0.13
C THR A 95 5.83 10.24 -1.44
N ALA A 96 6.78 10.07 -2.37
CA ALA A 96 6.72 10.69 -3.69
C ALA A 96 5.48 10.23 -4.47
N TYR A 97 5.24 8.92 -4.53
CA TYR A 97 4.06 8.35 -5.19
C TYR A 97 2.76 8.92 -4.63
N ASN A 98 2.58 8.95 -3.31
CA ASN A 98 1.35 9.46 -2.70
C ASN A 98 1.12 10.95 -3.05
N ILE A 99 2.17 11.79 -3.00
CA ILE A 99 2.06 13.19 -3.40
C ILE A 99 1.65 13.31 -4.88
N MET A 100 2.31 12.57 -5.76
CA MET A 100 2.01 12.57 -7.19
C MET A 100 0.58 12.11 -7.47
N HIS A 101 0.14 11.03 -6.83
CA HIS A 101 -1.21 10.48 -6.97
C HIS A 101 -2.27 11.48 -6.51
N THR A 102 -2.13 12.05 -5.31
CA THR A 102 -3.06 13.08 -4.81
C THR A 102 -3.09 14.31 -5.73
N MET A 103 -1.93 14.77 -6.22
CA MET A 103 -1.90 15.90 -7.17
C MET A 103 -2.60 15.55 -8.49
N PHE A 104 -2.44 14.33 -9.00
CA PHE A 104 -3.12 13.85 -10.20
C PHE A 104 -4.63 13.83 -10.01
N GLU A 105 -5.13 13.24 -8.91
CA GLU A 105 -6.56 13.20 -8.59
C GLU A 105 -7.17 14.60 -8.43
N VAL A 106 -6.48 15.51 -7.73
CA VAL A 106 -6.91 16.90 -7.57
C VAL A 106 -6.96 17.64 -8.91
N ALA A 107 -6.05 17.33 -9.84
CA ALA A 107 -6.06 17.92 -11.19
C ALA A 107 -7.24 17.41 -12.02
N GLU A 108 -7.52 16.10 -11.99
CA GLU A 108 -8.65 15.47 -12.68
C GLU A 108 -10.01 15.90 -12.12
N ALA A 109 -10.10 16.18 -10.82
CA ALA A 109 -11.34 16.60 -10.16
C ALA A 109 -11.77 18.06 -10.46
N LYS A 110 -10.91 18.89 -11.08
CA LYS A 110 -11.27 20.27 -11.43
C LYS A 110 -12.21 20.29 -12.64
N PRO A 111 -13.45 20.83 -12.54
CA PRO A 111 -14.29 20.99 -13.71
C PRO A 111 -13.64 21.98 -14.70
N PRO A 112 -13.80 21.78 -16.02
CA PRO A 112 -13.29 22.72 -17.00
C PRO A 112 -13.95 24.08 -16.76
N THR A 113 -13.17 25.07 -16.33
CA THR A 113 -13.65 26.43 -16.18
C THR A 113 -13.90 27.00 -17.58
N GLN A 114 -15.15 26.91 -18.06
CA GLN A 114 -15.59 27.73 -19.18
C GLN A 114 -15.72 29.17 -18.68
N PHE A 115 -14.70 29.99 -18.95
CA PHE A 115 -14.83 31.43 -18.89
C PHE A 115 -15.89 31.87 -19.91
N ARG A 116 -17.08 32.23 -19.41
CA ARG A 116 -18.08 32.96 -20.19
C ARG A 116 -17.86 34.44 -19.89
N GLY A 117 -17.03 35.06 -20.72
CA GLY A 117 -16.89 36.52 -20.77
C GLY A 117 -18.17 37.19 -21.23
#